data_AF-A0A958GMI8-F1
#
_entry.id   AF-A0A958GMI8-F1
#
_cell.length_a   1.000
_cell.length_b   1.000
_cell.length_c   1.000
_cell.angle_alpha   90.00
_cell.angle_beta   90.00
_cell.angle_gamma   90.00
#
_symmetry.space_group_name_H-M   'P 1'
#
loop_
_entity.id
_entity.type
_entity.pdbx_description
1 polymer ?
#
loop_
_entity_poly.entity_id
_entity_poly.type
_entity_poly.pdbx_seq_one_letter_code
_entity_poly.pdbx_strand_id
1 'polypeptide(L)' 'MLKRLIKPSKSHSFFLFGARGTGKTSLVKEHFLQEDTLYIDLLRDSEFEVLNIEPDSLEERLLAKPG' A
#
# COMPACT_ATOMS: atom_id res chain seq x y z
N MET A 1 2.12 22.67 -7.06
CA MET A 1 1.25 21.60 -6.51
C MET A 1 0.55 22.14 -5.27
N LEU A 2 -0.74 21.89 -5.10
CA LEU A 2 -1.46 22.33 -3.90
C LEU A 2 -1.09 21.46 -2.70
N LYS A 3 -0.89 22.08 -1.54
CA LYS A 3 -0.57 21.36 -0.29
C LYS A 3 -1.81 20.59 0.17
N ARG A 4 -1.67 19.27 0.34
CA ARG A 4 -2.76 18.43 0.85
C ARG A 4 -3.00 18.75 2.34
N LEU A 5 -4.27 18.79 2.73
CA LEU A 5 -4.68 19.02 4.13
C LEU A 5 -4.63 17.74 4.97
N ILE A 6 -4.89 16.59 4.35
CA ILE A 6 -4.87 15.29 5.03
C ILE A 6 -3.44 14.92 5.43
N LYS A 7 -3.29 14.43 6.67
CA LYS A 7 -2.04 13.89 7.20
C LYS A 7 -2.29 12.44 7.65
N PRO A 8 -1.92 11.44 6.84
CA PRO A 8 -2.14 10.03 7.16
C PRO A 8 -1.45 9.63 8.47
N SER A 9 -2.08 8.75 9.25
CA SER A 9 -1.43 8.16 10.43
C SER A 9 -0.32 7.21 9.97
N LYS A 10 0.84 7.26 10.63
CA LYS A 10 1.93 6.29 10.41
C LYS A 10 1.92 5.14 11.42
N SER A 11 1.15 5.26 12.51
CA SER A 11 1.16 4.32 13.63
C SER A 11 -0.15 3.53 13.79
N HIS A 12 -1.16 3.83 12.98
CA HIS A 12 -2.47 3.20 13.06
C HIS A 12 -2.97 2.83 11.67
N SER A 13 -3.70 1.73 11.59
CA SER A 13 -4.39 1.32 10.36
C SER A 13 -5.55 2.26 10.05
N PHE A 14 -5.74 2.59 8.77
CA PHE A 14 -6.84 3.43 8.31
C PHE A 14 -7.28 3.03 6.90
N PHE A 15 -8.51 3.39 6.55
CA PHE A 15 -8.99 3.32 5.17
C PHE A 15 -8.88 4.67 4.48
N LEU A 16 -8.41 4.69 3.24
CA LEU A 16 -8.35 5.88 2.39
C LEU A 16 -9.39 5.80 1.27
N PHE A 17 -10.53 6.45 1.46
CA PHE A 17 -11.62 6.46 0.49
C PHE A 17 -11.56 7.67 -0.46
N GLY A 18 -12.21 7.53 -1.62
CA GLY A 18 -12.41 8.62 -2.58
C GLY A 18 -12.53 8.12 -4.02
N ALA A 19 -13.13 8.94 -4.89
CA ALA A 19 -13.35 8.62 -6.31
C ALA A 19 -12.06 8.28 -7.07
N ARG A 20 -12.17 7.61 -8.22
CA ARG A 20 -11.01 7.32 -9.09
C ARG A 20 -10.37 8.64 -9.56
N GLY A 21 -9.05 8.66 -9.70
CA GLY A 21 -8.31 9.85 -10.19
C GLY A 21 -8.04 10.95 -9.16
N THR A 22 -8.49 10.83 -7.91
CA THR A 22 -8.25 11.84 -6.86
C THR A 22 -6.85 11.81 -6.23
N GLY A 23 -5.92 11.01 -6.79
CA GLY A 23 -4.54 10.96 -6.32
C GLY A 23 -4.30 10.11 -5.06
N LYS A 24 -5.21 9.19 -4.70
CA LYS A 24 -5.05 8.26 -3.56
C LYS A 24 -3.74 7.47 -3.62
N THR A 25 -3.47 6.83 -4.76
CA THR A 25 -2.21 6.09 -4.98
C THR A 25 -1.01 7.01 -4.82
N SER A 26 -1.05 8.21 -5.40
CA SER A 26 0.04 9.19 -5.26
C SER A 26 0.27 9.58 -3.80
N LEU A 27 -0.79 9.79 -3.01
CA LEU A 27 -0.68 10.08 -1.57
C LEU A 27 0.00 8.93 -0.81
N VAL A 28 -0.41 7.69 -1.04
CA VAL A 28 0.18 6.53 -0.36
C VAL A 28 1.67 6.38 -0.74
N LYS A 29 1.99 6.49 -2.03
CA LYS A 29 3.37 6.36 -2.51
C LYS A 29 4.28 7.44 -1.94
N GLU A 30 3.83 8.69 -1.91
CA GLU A 30 4.61 9.83 -1.39
C GLU A 30 4.89 9.73 0.11
N HIS A 31 3.95 9.24 0.91
CA HIS A 31 4.06 9.23 2.36
C HIS A 31 4.66 7.96 2.97
N PHE A 32 4.58 6.82 2.26
CA PHE A 32 4.93 5.51 2.84
C PHE A 32 5.98 4.74 2.03
N LEU A 33 6.08 4.87 0.70
CA LEU A 33 7.05 4.09 -0.09
C LEU A 33 8.52 4.55 0.05
N GLN A 34 8.78 5.63 0.79
CA GLN A 34 10.15 6.08 1.07
C GLN A 34 10.79 5.31 2.24
N GLU A 35 10.00 4.55 3.00
CA GLU A 35 10.43 3.76 4.14
C GLU A 35 10.51 2.27 3.75
N ASP A 36 11.01 1.44 4.66
CA ASP A 36 11.00 -0.02 4.48
C ASP A 36 9.55 -0.56 4.57
N THR A 37 8.82 -0.47 3.45
CA THR A 37 7.38 -0.76 3.39
C THR A 37 7.09 -1.90 2.43
N LEU A 38 6.36 -2.92 2.89
CA LEU A 38 5.75 -3.89 1.99
C LEU A 38 4.51 -3.28 1.33
N TYR A 39 4.58 -3.09 0.01
CA TYR A 39 3.48 -2.54 -0.78
C TYR A 39 2.84 -3.63 -1.62
N ILE A 40 1.52 -3.74 -1.52
CA ILE A 40 0.71 -4.73 -2.21
C ILE A 40 -0.24 -4.00 -3.15
N ASP A 41 -0.10 -4.23 -4.45
CA ASP A 41 -0.91 -3.63 -5.49
C ASP A 41 -1.94 -4.65 -6.01
N LEU A 42 -3.04 -4.78 -5.26
CA LEU A 42 -4.15 -5.69 -5.61
C LEU A 42 -4.88 -5.32 -6.92
N LEU A 43 -4.50 -4.23 -7.60
CA LEU A 43 -4.98 -3.93 -8.95
C LEU A 43 -4.17 -4.65 -10.04
N ARG A 44 -3.06 -5.31 -9.67
CA ARG A 44 -2.30 -6.17 -10.57
C ARG A 44 -2.85 -7.59 -10.45
N ASP A 45 -3.38 -8.09 -11.56
CA ASP A 45 -4.02 -9.41 -11.60
C ASP A 45 -3.10 -10.51 -11.06
N SER A 46 -1.82 -10.52 -11.43
CA SER A 46 -0.87 -11.53 -10.94
C SER A 46 -0.63 -11.48 -9.42
N GLU A 47 -0.56 -10.28 -8.83
CA GLU A 47 -0.35 -10.15 -7.39
C GLU A 47 -1.62 -10.52 -6.61
N PHE A 48 -2.78 -10.11 -7.13
CA PHE A 48 -4.07 -10.49 -6.58
C PHE A 48 -4.27 -12.02 -6.64
N GLU A 49 -4.04 -12.64 -7.80
CA GLU A 49 -4.22 -14.08 -7.99
C GLU A 49 -3.34 -14.90 -7.06
N VAL A 50 -2.05 -14.57 -6.95
CA VAL A 50 -1.12 -15.28 -6.04
C VAL A 50 -1.59 -15.20 -4.60
N LEU A 51 -1.90 -14.00 -4.10
CA LEU A 51 -2.34 -13.82 -2.70
C LEU A 51 -3.72 -14.44 -2.43
N ASN A 52 -4.56 -14.58 -3.46
CA ASN A 52 -5.88 -15.19 -3.34
C ASN A 52 -5.81 -16.73 -3.33
N ILE A 53 -4.86 -17.31 -4.06
CA ILE A 53 -4.63 -18.77 -4.12
C ILE A 53 -3.81 -19.24 -2.92
N GLU A 54 -2.76 -18.49 -2.57
CA GLU A 54 -1.81 -18.83 -1.51
C GLU A 54 -1.64 -17.62 -0.55
N PRO A 55 -2.56 -17.46 0.42
CA PRO A 55 -2.51 -16.35 1.37
C PRO A 55 -1.23 -16.32 2.21
N ASP A 56 -0.66 -17.49 2.52
CA ASP A 56 0.55 -17.64 3.35
C ASP A 56 1.80 -17.06 2.67
N SER A 57 1.80 -16.90 1.34
CA SER A 57 2.87 -16.21 0.61
C SER A 57 3.07 -14.75 1.07
N LEU A 58 2.08 -14.14 1.71
CA LEU A 58 2.24 -12.83 2.35
C LEU A 58 3.24 -12.87 3.51
N GLU A 59 3.21 -13.93 4.33
CA GLU A 59 4.14 -14.10 5.44
C GLU A 59 5.57 -14.25 4.92
N GLU A 60 5.75 -15.06 3.89
CA GLU A 60 7.05 -15.25 3.24
C GLU A 60 7.62 -13.92 2.72
N ARG A 61 6.78 -13.09 2.09
CA ARG A 61 7.17 -11.75 1.62
C ARG A 61 7.57 -10.81 2.74
N LEU A 62 6.93 -10.91 3.91
CA LEU A 62 7.29 -10.12 5.09
C LEU A 62 8.65 -10.55 5.65
N LEU A 63 8.88 -11.87 5.75
CA LEU A 63 10.13 -12.42 6.28
C LEU A 63 11.32 -12.21 5.33
N ALA A 64 11.08 -12.21 4.02
CA ALA A 64 12.11 -11.99 3.00
C ALA A 64 12.54 -10.51 2.87
N LYS A 65 11.78 -9.56 3.43
CA LYS A 65 12.08 -8.13 3.34
C LYS A 65 13.06 -7.73 4.46
N PRO A 66 14.26 -7.21 4.14
CA PRO A 66 15.20 -6.73 5.15
C PRO A 66 14.71 -5.41 5.75
N GLY A 67 14.69 -5.32 7.08
CA GLY A 67 14.31 -4.11 7.85
C GLY A 67 15.39 -3.04 7.95
#